data_AF-A0A8D8K3B4-F1
#
_entry.id   AF-A0A8D8K3B4-F1
#
_cell.length_a   1.000
_cell.length_b   1.000
_cell.length_c   1.000
_cell.angle_alpha   90.00
_cell.angle_beta   90.00
_cell.angle_gamma   90.00
#
_symmetry.space_group_name_H-M   'P 1'
#
loop_
_entity.id
_entity.type
_entity.pdbx_description
1 polymer ?
#
loop_
_entity_poly.entity_id
_entity_poly.type
_entity_poly.pdbx_seq_one_letter_code
_entity_poly.pdbx_strand_id
1 'polypeptide(L)'
;EGTTQGMQWSTLFHDSDVDNINLGSIMLMLLADAVIYMLIALYVEQVFPGDFGLAQPWYFPVSKRFWFGESPTKDPFTEDPPSKKENIEDDPKGRPARIVIKGLRKVYSNKKVAVEGLSFSMFEGHITALLGHNGAGKTTTMSMLTGMKRPSSGTALIYGHDIRHEMKKIRNSLGYCPQHNILFEDLTVKEHLYFYSRIKGLSDAQAQYEVNRYIKSLELVDKTNVVASSLSGGMQRKLCVGIALCAGSKVVLCDEPTSGMDPAARRALWDLLIAEKSRRTMILSTHFMDEADMLGDRIAIMADGKLKAVGSSFFLKKKYGVGYRLICVKSAECNVAAVTELLRKHIVDIAVESSIGSELSYLLHEEYVTRFQSMLEDLEDNLERLHILDFGISLTTLEEVFMKVGSDSTNMSDAISMSSIATTSTDLETNSSVGDYELMEGLRLFLCQLKALFLKKVYQTYRNWFLFLVQIGIPILFVSVTIAVVRAWIGSRDMPSRLLSMASHNPSVTLVQVDPSAERESL
;
A
#
# COMPACT_ATOMS: atom_id res chain seq x y z
N GLU A 1 -10.79 -11.76 -67.02
CA GLU A 1 -10.40 -11.40 -65.64
C GLU A 1 -10.97 -12.40 -64.63
N GLY A 2 -10.51 -13.66 -64.63
CA GLY A 2 -11.19 -14.72 -63.85
C GLY A 2 -10.38 -15.97 -63.55
N THR A 3 -9.05 -15.86 -63.46
CA THR A 3 -8.16 -16.97 -63.08
C THR A 3 -7.24 -16.60 -61.93
N THR A 4 -7.73 -15.83 -60.96
CA THR A 4 -7.06 -15.72 -59.67
C THR A 4 -7.55 -16.87 -58.81
N GLN A 5 -6.80 -17.98 -58.79
CA GLN A 5 -7.00 -19.00 -57.75
C GLN A 5 -6.92 -18.28 -56.41
N GLY A 6 -8.01 -18.36 -55.63
CA GLY A 6 -8.00 -17.88 -54.26
C GLY A 6 -6.88 -18.57 -53.48
N MET A 7 -6.34 -17.87 -52.51
CA MET A 7 -5.23 -18.33 -51.69
C MET A 7 -5.60 -19.60 -50.92
N GLN A 8 -4.88 -20.69 -51.17
CA GLN A 8 -5.08 -21.98 -50.50
C GLN A 8 -3.88 -22.29 -49.61
N TRP A 9 -4.09 -23.10 -48.57
CA TRP A 9 -3.00 -23.55 -47.67
C TRP A 9 -1.86 -24.25 -48.42
N SER A 10 -2.15 -24.87 -49.56
CA SER A 10 -1.18 -25.51 -50.46
C SER A 10 -0.32 -24.52 -51.25
N THR A 11 -0.82 -23.30 -51.52
CA THR A 11 -0.14 -22.28 -52.34
C THR A 11 0.53 -21.19 -51.50
N LEU A 12 0.55 -21.34 -50.17
CA LEU A 12 1.05 -20.34 -49.22
C LEU A 12 2.54 -19.97 -49.42
N PHE A 13 3.35 -20.93 -49.88
CA PHE A 13 4.78 -20.76 -50.12
C PHE A 13 5.12 -20.64 -51.60
N HIS A 14 4.13 -20.47 -52.49
CA HIS A 14 4.36 -20.29 -53.91
C HIS A 14 4.62 -18.81 -54.23
N ASP A 15 5.59 -18.57 -55.11
CA ASP A 15 5.96 -17.22 -55.53
C ASP A 15 4.81 -16.58 -56.32
N SER A 16 4.44 -15.34 -56.01
CA SER A 16 3.49 -14.59 -56.82
C SER A 16 4.17 -14.03 -58.07
N ASP A 17 3.52 -14.14 -59.24
CA ASP A 17 4.07 -13.76 -60.56
C ASP A 17 4.52 -12.29 -60.70
N VAL A 18 4.18 -11.42 -59.75
CA VAL A 18 4.39 -9.96 -59.85
C VAL A 18 5.51 -9.46 -58.95
N ASP A 19 5.77 -10.12 -57.84
CA ASP A 19 6.86 -9.82 -56.90
C ASP A 19 7.20 -11.12 -56.19
N ASN A 20 8.49 -11.50 -56.09
CA ASN A 20 8.97 -12.72 -55.41
C ASN A 20 8.73 -12.67 -53.89
N ILE A 21 7.48 -12.49 -53.46
CA ILE A 21 7.04 -12.29 -52.09
C ILE A 21 6.05 -13.40 -51.75
N ASN A 22 6.46 -14.28 -50.85
CA ASN A 22 5.66 -15.44 -50.49
C ASN A 22 4.84 -15.09 -49.26
N LEU A 23 3.54 -15.34 -49.29
CA LEU A 23 2.71 -15.06 -48.12
C LEU A 23 3.16 -15.86 -46.88
N GLY A 24 3.62 -17.09 -47.08
CA GLY A 24 4.19 -17.92 -46.04
C GLY A 24 5.42 -17.28 -45.38
N SER A 25 6.25 -16.55 -46.13
CA SER A 25 7.38 -15.81 -45.55
C SER A 25 6.91 -14.58 -44.77
N ILE A 26 5.84 -13.91 -45.20
CA ILE A 26 5.20 -12.82 -44.43
C ILE A 26 4.63 -13.34 -43.12
N MET A 27 3.90 -14.46 -43.12
CA MET A 27 3.34 -15.05 -41.89
C MET A 27 4.45 -15.50 -40.93
N LEU A 28 5.54 -16.08 -41.46
CA LEU A 28 6.69 -16.49 -40.66
C LEU A 28 7.42 -15.27 -40.07
N MET A 29 7.54 -14.18 -40.83
CA MET A 29 8.07 -12.91 -40.34
C MET A 29 7.21 -12.35 -39.21
N LEU A 30 5.88 -12.32 -39.35
CA LEU A 30 4.96 -11.86 -38.30
C LEU A 30 5.04 -12.72 -37.02
N LEU A 31 5.20 -14.04 -37.18
CA LEU A 31 5.37 -14.94 -36.04
C LEU A 31 6.73 -14.73 -35.35
N ALA A 32 7.79 -14.52 -36.13
CA ALA A 32 9.11 -14.17 -35.60
C ALA A 32 9.05 -12.83 -34.84
N ASP A 33 8.39 -11.81 -35.39
CA ASP A 33 8.19 -10.52 -34.74
C ASP A 33 7.41 -10.68 -33.43
N ALA A 34 6.34 -11.49 -33.41
CA ALA A 34 5.57 -11.76 -32.19
C ALA A 34 6.43 -12.40 -31.08
N VAL A 35 7.32 -13.33 -31.44
CA VAL A 35 8.27 -13.94 -30.50
C VAL A 35 9.29 -12.91 -30.02
N ILE A 36 9.84 -12.08 -30.91
CA ILE A 36 10.78 -11.02 -30.55
C ILE A 36 10.13 -10.02 -29.59
N TYR A 37 8.92 -9.55 -29.89
CA TYR A 37 8.17 -8.64 -29.02
C TYR A 37 7.83 -9.28 -27.67
N MET A 38 7.48 -10.58 -27.64
CA MET A 38 7.25 -11.31 -26.39
C MET A 38 8.54 -11.38 -25.54
N LEU A 39 9.69 -11.66 -26.15
CA LEU A 39 10.98 -11.68 -25.46
C LEU A 39 11.37 -10.30 -24.93
N ILE A 40 11.16 -9.25 -25.73
CA ILE A 40 11.39 -7.85 -25.31
C ILE A 40 10.46 -7.51 -24.15
N ALA A 41 9.18 -7.88 -24.21
CA ALA A 41 8.22 -7.63 -23.14
C ALA A 41 8.64 -8.32 -21.83
N LEU A 42 8.99 -9.61 -21.89
CA LEU A 42 9.47 -10.38 -20.74
C LEU A 42 10.77 -9.79 -20.15
N TYR A 43 11.66 -9.27 -21.00
CA TYR A 43 12.88 -8.59 -20.55
C TYR A 43 12.56 -7.25 -19.86
N VAL A 44 11.75 -6.41 -20.48
CA VAL A 44 11.37 -5.09 -19.94
C VAL A 44 10.63 -5.24 -18.62
N GLU A 45 9.73 -6.21 -18.48
CA GLU A 45 9.00 -6.47 -17.23
C GLU A 45 9.94 -6.86 -16.08
N GLN A 46 11.01 -7.60 -16.36
CA GLN A 46 11.99 -7.99 -15.34
C GLN A 46 12.95 -6.86 -14.94
N VAL A 47 13.33 -6.00 -15.90
CA VAL A 47 14.23 -4.86 -15.64
C VAL A 47 13.49 -3.69 -15.00
N PHE A 48 12.25 -3.42 -15.44
CA PHE A 48 11.38 -2.35 -14.97
C PHE A 48 10.02 -2.89 -14.51
N PRO A 49 9.97 -3.64 -13.39
CA PRO A 49 8.71 -4.15 -12.85
C PRO A 49 7.95 -3.03 -12.15
N GLY A 50 7.25 -2.19 -12.92
CA GLY A 50 6.35 -1.09 -12.51
C GLY A 50 6.35 -0.71 -11.02
N ASP A 51 5.18 -0.81 -10.39
CA ASP A 51 5.00 -0.47 -8.96
C ASP A 51 5.25 -1.66 -8.02
N PHE A 52 5.14 -2.89 -8.55
CA PHE A 52 5.23 -4.13 -7.78
C PHE A 52 6.26 -5.08 -8.40
N GLY A 53 7.31 -5.40 -7.64
CA GLY A 53 8.31 -6.38 -8.05
C GLY A 53 9.73 -5.95 -7.72
N LEU A 54 10.67 -6.88 -7.91
CA LEU A 54 12.07 -6.63 -7.64
C LEU A 54 12.80 -6.42 -8.96
N ALA A 55 13.13 -5.17 -9.27
CA ALA A 55 13.89 -4.83 -10.48
C ALA A 55 15.20 -5.63 -10.53
N GLN A 56 15.38 -6.34 -11.63
CA GLN A 56 16.64 -6.99 -11.94
C GLN A 56 17.58 -6.00 -12.64
N PRO A 57 18.89 -6.13 -12.46
CA PRO A 57 19.84 -5.33 -13.25
C PRO A 57 19.67 -5.63 -14.74
N TRP A 58 19.91 -4.65 -15.61
CA TRP A 58 19.78 -4.81 -17.07
C TRP A 58 20.61 -5.99 -17.63
N TYR A 59 21.73 -6.33 -16.99
CA TYR A 59 22.59 -7.45 -17.35
C TYR A 59 22.18 -8.80 -16.73
N PHE A 60 21.01 -8.91 -16.10
CA PHE A 60 20.58 -10.15 -15.43
C PHE A 60 20.62 -11.41 -16.33
N PRO A 61 20.29 -11.37 -17.64
CA PRO A 61 20.29 -12.57 -18.48
C PRO A 61 21.70 -13.12 -18.72
N VAL A 62 22.74 -12.30 -18.57
CA VAL A 62 24.14 -12.72 -18.72
C VAL A 62 24.75 -13.15 -17.38
N SER A 63 24.05 -12.88 -16.27
CA SER A 63 24.54 -13.19 -14.94
C SER A 63 24.49 -14.70 -14.66
N LYS A 64 25.57 -15.26 -14.11
CA LYS A 64 25.61 -16.66 -13.65
C LYS A 64 24.51 -16.96 -12.61
N ARG A 65 24.09 -15.94 -11.85
CA ARG A 65 23.00 -16.00 -10.86
C ARG A 65 21.65 -16.40 -11.46
N PHE A 66 21.35 -15.95 -12.68
CA PHE A 66 20.09 -16.25 -13.35
C PHE A 66 20.04 -17.71 -13.82
N TRP A 67 21.11 -18.19 -14.45
CA TRP A 67 21.17 -19.53 -15.04
C TRP A 67 21.47 -20.65 -14.06
N PHE A 68 22.34 -20.41 -13.08
CA PHE A 68 22.83 -21.45 -12.17
C PHE A 68 22.28 -21.32 -10.75
N GLY A 69 21.44 -20.32 -10.48
CA GLY A 69 20.98 -20.00 -9.13
C GLY A 69 22.11 -19.46 -8.25
N GLU A 70 21.76 -18.85 -7.12
CA GLU A 70 22.75 -18.52 -6.08
C GLU A 70 23.07 -19.77 -5.26
N SER A 71 24.36 -20.03 -5.04
CA SER A 71 24.78 -20.82 -3.88
C SER A 71 24.36 -20.04 -2.63
N PRO A 72 23.77 -20.67 -1.60
CA PRO A 72 23.48 -20.00 -0.34
C PRO A 72 24.79 -19.41 0.17
N THR A 73 24.89 -18.08 0.15
CA THR A 73 26.01 -17.39 0.80
C THR A 73 25.98 -17.79 2.26
N LYS A 74 27.12 -18.26 2.78
CA LYS A 74 27.31 -18.67 4.17
C LYS A 74 26.55 -17.75 5.11
N ASP A 75 25.74 -18.39 5.94
CA ASP A 75 24.92 -17.82 7.00
C ASP A 75 25.51 -16.56 7.63
N PRO A 76 24.86 -15.38 7.54
CA PRO A 76 25.15 -14.26 8.42
C PRO A 76 24.59 -14.51 9.84
N PHE A 77 24.51 -15.76 10.30
CA PHE A 77 23.95 -16.15 11.60
C PHE A 77 24.91 -15.97 12.77
N THR A 78 26.14 -15.51 12.54
CA THR A 78 27.13 -15.18 13.58
C THR A 78 27.22 -13.68 13.87
N GLU A 79 26.08 -13.04 14.10
CA GLU A 79 26.05 -11.87 14.97
C GLU A 79 25.15 -12.20 16.14
N ASP A 80 25.73 -12.10 17.34
CA ASP A 80 25.10 -12.36 18.62
C ASP A 80 23.70 -11.72 18.70
N PRO A 81 22.76 -12.33 19.44
CA PRO A 81 21.49 -11.67 19.72
C PRO A 81 21.79 -10.27 20.26
N PRO A 82 21.17 -9.20 19.72
CA PRO A 82 21.42 -7.86 20.21
C PRO A 82 21.23 -7.87 21.72
N SER A 83 22.27 -7.45 22.44
CA SER A 83 22.30 -7.22 23.89
C SER A 83 20.90 -6.93 24.39
N LYS A 84 20.38 -7.75 25.34
CA LYS A 84 19.03 -7.61 25.93
C LYS A 84 18.66 -6.14 26.02
N LYS A 85 17.88 -5.65 25.06
CA LYS A 85 17.38 -4.28 25.11
C LYS A 85 16.32 -4.32 26.19
N GLU A 86 16.47 -3.51 27.23
CA GLU A 86 15.56 -3.47 28.38
C GLU A 86 14.09 -3.34 27.95
N ASN A 87 13.82 -2.79 26.76
CA ASN A 87 12.51 -2.46 26.21
C ASN A 87 11.81 -3.61 25.46
N ILE A 88 12.36 -4.82 25.49
CA ILE A 88 11.80 -6.01 24.83
C ILE A 88 11.42 -7.02 25.92
N GLU A 89 10.15 -7.36 25.99
CA GLU A 89 9.65 -8.46 26.81
C GLU A 89 10.28 -9.78 26.37
N ASP A 90 10.55 -10.68 27.32
CA ASP A 90 11.08 -12.01 27.02
C ASP A 90 10.14 -12.82 26.10
N ASP A 91 10.71 -13.71 25.31
CA ASP A 91 9.95 -14.51 24.36
C ASP A 91 9.00 -15.51 25.06
N PRO A 92 7.78 -15.71 24.52
CA PRO A 92 6.80 -16.61 25.13
C PRO A 92 7.30 -18.04 25.15
N LYS A 93 7.29 -18.65 26.34
CA LYS A 93 7.71 -20.04 26.56
C LYS A 93 6.74 -21.01 25.87
N GLY A 94 7.27 -21.98 25.13
CA GLY A 94 6.48 -23.07 24.53
C GLY A 94 5.92 -22.80 23.13
N ARG A 95 6.27 -21.69 22.46
CA ARG A 95 5.86 -21.43 21.07
C ARG A 95 7.08 -21.18 20.17
N PRO A 96 7.17 -21.83 19.00
CA PRO A 96 8.27 -21.61 18.08
C PRO A 96 8.14 -20.23 17.42
N ALA A 97 9.25 -19.51 17.32
CA ALA A 97 9.34 -18.32 16.48
C ALA A 97 9.26 -18.73 15.00
N ARG A 98 8.22 -18.29 14.29
CA ARG A 98 8.00 -18.60 12.87
C ARG A 98 8.47 -17.49 11.95
N ILE A 99 8.51 -16.25 12.44
CA ILE A 99 9.04 -15.11 11.71
C ILE A 99 10.11 -14.48 12.58
N VAL A 100 11.34 -14.41 12.09
CA VAL A 100 12.47 -13.83 12.82
C VAL A 100 13.10 -12.76 11.94
N ILE A 101 13.04 -11.52 12.39
CA ILE A 101 13.63 -10.38 11.69
C ILE A 101 14.98 -10.07 12.34
N LYS A 102 16.04 -9.96 11.53
CA LYS A 102 17.41 -9.68 11.98
C LYS A 102 18.01 -8.49 11.24
N GLY A 103 18.09 -7.35 11.91
CA GLY A 103 18.76 -6.14 11.44
C GLY A 103 18.17 -5.57 10.15
N LEU A 104 16.88 -5.79 9.91
CA LEU A 104 16.24 -5.46 8.64
C LEU A 104 16.25 -3.94 8.43
N ARG A 105 16.86 -3.50 7.32
CA ARG A 105 17.12 -2.09 7.03
C ARG A 105 16.76 -1.76 5.59
N LYS A 106 16.13 -0.60 5.39
CA LYS A 106 15.76 -0.08 4.07
C LYS A 106 16.11 1.39 3.92
N VAL A 107 16.88 1.69 2.88
CA VAL A 107 17.17 3.05 2.42
C VAL A 107 16.63 3.22 1.01
N TYR A 108 15.89 4.31 0.78
CA TYR A 108 15.37 4.67 -0.53
C TYR A 108 16.41 5.49 -1.33
N SER A 109 16.23 5.62 -2.64
CA SER A 109 17.17 6.31 -3.53
C SER A 109 17.41 7.78 -3.15
N ASN A 110 16.44 8.41 -2.49
CA ASN A 110 16.56 9.76 -1.92
C ASN A 110 17.38 9.80 -0.60
N LYS A 111 18.13 8.74 -0.28
CA LYS A 111 18.89 8.55 0.97
C LYS A 111 18.04 8.55 2.25
N LYS A 112 16.71 8.58 2.16
CA LYS A 112 15.82 8.49 3.32
C LYS A 112 15.88 7.06 3.87
N VAL A 113 16.29 6.94 5.13
CA VAL A 113 16.22 5.69 5.88
C VAL A 113 14.77 5.50 6.32
N ALA A 114 14.13 4.43 5.85
CA ALA A 114 12.75 4.13 6.22
C ALA A 114 12.66 3.09 7.33
N VAL A 115 13.65 2.20 7.41
CA VAL A 115 13.81 1.23 8.49
C VAL A 115 15.31 1.14 8.77
N GLU A 116 15.75 1.34 10.01
CA GLU A 116 17.19 1.54 10.33
C GLU A 116 17.89 0.25 10.82
N GLY A 117 17.14 -0.79 11.19
CA GLY A 117 17.70 -2.05 11.71
C GLY A 117 16.73 -2.74 12.66
N LEU A 118 15.61 -3.20 12.13
CA LEU A 118 14.53 -3.83 12.87
C LEU A 118 14.91 -5.28 13.23
N SER A 119 14.80 -5.65 14.51
CA SER A 119 15.09 -7.02 14.99
C SER A 119 14.07 -7.43 16.04
N PHE A 120 13.23 -8.40 15.73
CA PHE A 120 12.31 -9.05 16.68
C PHE A 120 11.74 -10.33 16.08
N SER A 121 11.14 -11.16 16.94
CA SER A 121 10.57 -12.46 16.60
C SER A 121 9.05 -12.46 16.74
N MET A 122 8.37 -13.27 15.95
CA MET A 122 6.92 -13.49 16.00
C MET A 122 6.63 -14.98 16.06
N PHE A 123 5.54 -15.32 16.71
CA PHE A 123 5.26 -16.67 17.19
C PHE A 123 4.03 -17.25 16.51
N GLU A 124 3.98 -18.57 16.44
CA GLU A 124 2.78 -19.29 15.97
C GLU A 124 1.60 -19.06 16.94
N GLY A 125 0.40 -18.87 16.40
CA GLY A 125 -0.80 -18.67 17.21
C GLY A 125 -0.92 -17.30 17.86
N HIS A 126 -0.12 -16.31 17.43
CA HIS A 126 -0.15 -14.92 17.92
C HIS A 126 -0.42 -13.94 16.78
N ILE A 127 -1.13 -12.87 17.14
CA ILE A 127 -1.21 -11.65 16.33
C ILE A 127 -0.16 -10.68 16.86
N THR A 128 0.80 -10.32 16.00
CA THR A 128 1.78 -9.27 16.31
C THR A 128 1.33 -7.95 15.69
N ALA A 129 0.99 -6.97 16.53
CA ALA A 129 0.57 -5.65 16.10
C ALA A 129 1.80 -4.72 15.97
N LEU A 130 2.08 -4.24 14.77
CA LEU A 130 3.08 -3.25 14.46
C LEU A 130 2.45 -1.86 14.58
N LEU A 131 2.63 -1.24 15.74
CA LEU A 131 2.08 0.07 16.08
C LEU A 131 3.08 1.18 15.75
N GLY A 132 2.60 2.31 15.23
CA GLY A 132 3.44 3.48 14.99
C GLY A 132 2.69 4.59 14.27
N HIS A 133 3.25 5.79 14.24
CA HIS A 133 2.68 6.91 13.48
C HIS A 133 2.81 6.69 11.95
N ASN A 134 2.16 7.54 11.17
CA ASN A 134 2.30 7.55 9.72
C ASN A 134 3.74 7.96 9.35
N GLY A 135 4.38 7.17 8.49
CA GLY A 135 5.78 7.38 8.13
C GLY A 135 6.81 6.70 9.05
N ALA A 136 6.39 6.00 10.11
CA ALA A 136 7.30 5.25 10.99
C ALA A 136 8.01 4.05 10.32
N GLY A 137 7.60 3.67 9.11
CA GLY A 137 8.21 2.57 8.33
C GLY A 137 7.39 1.27 8.26
N LYS A 138 6.20 1.21 8.88
CA LYS A 138 5.32 0.01 8.96
C LYS A 138 5.08 -0.67 7.60
N THR A 139 4.50 0.05 6.64
CA THR A 139 4.25 -0.44 5.27
C THR A 139 5.54 -0.83 4.54
N THR A 140 6.67 -0.16 4.82
CA THR A 140 7.96 -0.51 4.23
C THR A 140 8.48 -1.83 4.78
N THR A 141 8.33 -2.08 6.09
CA THR A 141 8.60 -3.38 6.71
C THR A 141 7.73 -4.47 6.09
N MET A 142 6.42 -4.23 5.96
CA MET A 142 5.50 -5.19 5.35
C MET A 142 5.85 -5.51 3.89
N SER A 143 6.23 -4.49 3.12
CA SER A 143 6.69 -4.63 1.73
C SER A 143 7.98 -5.44 1.60
N MET A 144 8.86 -5.41 2.61
CA MET A 144 10.07 -6.23 2.65
C MET A 144 9.74 -7.69 2.98
N LEU A 145 8.86 -7.93 3.96
CA LEU A 145 8.43 -9.29 4.35
C LEU A 145 7.65 -10.01 3.24
N THR A 146 6.86 -9.27 2.46
CA THR A 146 6.15 -9.78 1.27
C THR A 146 7.05 -9.92 0.04
N GLY A 147 8.25 -9.32 0.06
CA GLY A 147 9.20 -9.34 -1.04
C GLY A 147 8.78 -8.47 -2.23
N MET A 148 7.89 -7.50 -2.00
CA MET A 148 7.61 -6.43 -2.96
C MET A 148 8.78 -5.43 -3.03
N LYS A 149 9.54 -5.28 -1.94
CA LYS A 149 10.75 -4.46 -1.88
C LYS A 149 11.93 -5.24 -1.32
N ARG A 150 13.09 -5.20 -1.99
CA ARG A 150 14.33 -5.79 -1.44
C ARG A 150 14.83 -5.00 -0.23
N PRO A 151 15.23 -5.66 0.87
CA PRO A 151 15.93 -5.00 1.97
C PRO A 151 17.30 -4.48 1.51
N SER A 152 17.75 -3.36 2.06
CA SER A 152 19.09 -2.81 1.80
C SER A 152 20.17 -3.55 2.59
N SER A 153 19.90 -3.86 3.86
CA SER A 153 20.73 -4.72 4.71
C SER A 153 19.84 -5.49 5.71
N GLY A 154 20.40 -6.52 6.35
CA GLY A 154 19.64 -7.44 7.21
C GLY A 154 18.73 -8.42 6.46
N THR A 155 18.22 -9.41 7.19
CA THR A 155 17.35 -10.46 6.62
C THR A 155 16.17 -10.78 7.54
N ALA A 156 15.20 -11.50 7.01
CA ALA A 156 14.10 -12.07 7.77
C ALA A 156 13.91 -13.53 7.36
N LEU A 157 13.59 -14.36 8.34
CA LEU A 157 13.34 -15.78 8.19
C LEU A 157 11.86 -16.03 8.42
N ILE A 158 11.16 -16.60 7.43
CA ILE A 158 9.75 -16.96 7.52
C ILE A 158 9.65 -18.48 7.38
N TYR A 159 9.23 -19.15 8.46
CA TYR A 159 9.20 -20.62 8.56
C TYR A 159 10.53 -21.29 8.19
N GLY A 160 11.65 -20.65 8.54
CA GLY A 160 13.01 -21.13 8.24
C GLY A 160 13.54 -20.74 6.85
N HIS A 161 12.73 -20.08 6.01
CA HIS A 161 13.14 -19.62 4.68
C HIS A 161 13.55 -18.15 4.70
N ASP A 162 14.64 -17.81 4.02
CA ASP A 162 15.15 -16.44 3.94
C ASP A 162 14.41 -15.61 2.87
N ILE A 163 14.01 -14.38 3.21
CA ILE A 163 13.31 -13.45 2.31
C ILE A 163 14.12 -12.93 1.12
N ARG A 164 15.43 -13.13 1.10
CA ARG A 164 16.32 -12.70 0.00
C ARG A 164 16.45 -13.80 -1.05
N HIS A 165 16.55 -15.05 -0.60
CA HIS A 165 16.90 -16.18 -1.46
C HIS A 165 15.69 -17.09 -1.77
N GLU A 166 14.74 -17.26 -0.84
CA GLU A 166 13.70 -18.30 -0.92
C GLU A 166 12.26 -17.76 -0.97
N MET A 167 12.05 -16.56 -1.52
CA MET A 167 10.71 -15.93 -1.53
C MET A 167 9.62 -16.72 -2.25
N LYS A 168 9.97 -17.54 -3.25
CA LYS A 168 8.97 -18.39 -3.93
C LYS A 168 8.31 -19.37 -2.94
N LYS A 169 9.10 -19.99 -2.06
CA LYS A 169 8.58 -20.92 -1.04
C LYS A 169 7.73 -20.19 0.00
N ILE A 170 8.18 -19.00 0.42
CA ILE A 170 7.48 -18.17 1.39
C ILE A 170 6.10 -17.78 0.83
N ARG A 171 6.02 -17.31 -0.42
CA ARG A 171 4.77 -16.87 -1.07
C ARG A 171 3.69 -17.95 -1.14
N ASN A 172 4.06 -19.23 -1.25
CA ASN A 172 3.10 -20.34 -1.26
C ASN A 172 2.30 -20.46 0.04
N SER A 173 2.81 -19.91 1.16
CA SER A 173 2.18 -20.00 2.48
C SER A 173 1.80 -18.63 3.08
N LEU A 174 1.99 -17.56 2.30
CA LEU A 174 1.81 -16.18 2.71
C LEU A 174 0.48 -15.61 2.20
N GLY A 175 -0.36 -15.14 3.12
CA GLY A 175 -1.48 -14.26 2.83
C GLY A 175 -1.06 -12.80 3.03
N TYR A 176 -1.42 -11.92 2.11
CA TYR A 176 -1.16 -10.49 2.24
C TYR A 176 -2.42 -9.68 1.93
N CYS A 177 -2.81 -8.80 2.84
CA CYS A 177 -3.84 -7.79 2.66
C CYS A 177 -3.16 -6.40 2.62
N PRO A 178 -3.06 -5.78 1.43
CA PRO A 178 -2.46 -4.45 1.28
C PRO A 178 -3.36 -3.34 1.84
N GLN A 179 -2.84 -2.10 1.93
CA GLN A 179 -3.61 -0.95 2.40
C GLN A 179 -4.79 -0.59 1.47
N HIS A 180 -4.62 -0.70 0.15
CA HIS A 180 -5.68 -0.48 -0.83
C HIS A 180 -6.36 -1.81 -1.21
N ASN A 181 -7.64 -1.77 -1.55
CA ASN A 181 -8.38 -2.97 -1.95
C ASN A 181 -8.02 -3.36 -3.38
N ILE A 182 -7.29 -4.47 -3.55
CA ILE A 182 -6.96 -5.04 -4.87
C ILE A 182 -8.03 -6.10 -5.20
N LEU A 183 -9.19 -5.64 -5.67
CA LEU A 183 -10.30 -6.49 -6.08
C LEU A 183 -10.56 -6.32 -7.58
N PHE A 184 -11.09 -7.36 -8.21
CA PHE A 184 -11.53 -7.30 -9.60
C PHE A 184 -12.96 -6.75 -9.62
N GLU A 185 -13.19 -5.65 -10.34
CA GLU A 185 -14.47 -4.93 -10.30
C GLU A 185 -15.66 -5.77 -10.80
N ASP A 186 -15.41 -6.68 -11.75
CA ASP A 186 -16.42 -7.50 -12.42
C ASP A 186 -16.71 -8.83 -11.72
N LEU A 187 -15.83 -9.29 -10.83
CA LEU A 187 -16.01 -10.59 -10.16
C LEU A 187 -16.90 -10.47 -8.93
N THR A 188 -17.69 -11.51 -8.68
CA THR A 188 -18.52 -11.62 -7.47
C THR A 188 -17.70 -12.01 -6.24
N VAL A 189 -18.26 -11.82 -5.04
CA VAL A 189 -17.62 -12.24 -3.77
C VAL A 189 -17.24 -13.73 -3.80
N LYS A 190 -18.17 -14.58 -4.25
CA LYS A 190 -17.94 -16.04 -4.36
C LYS A 190 -16.81 -16.35 -5.34
N GLU A 191 -16.82 -15.72 -6.51
CA GLU A 191 -15.81 -15.95 -7.55
C GLU A 191 -14.43 -15.50 -7.10
N HIS A 192 -14.31 -14.39 -6.37
CA HIS A 192 -13.04 -13.95 -5.78
C HIS A 192 -12.45 -15.01 -4.86
N LEU A 193 -13.21 -15.45 -3.86
CA LEU A 193 -12.73 -16.44 -2.89
C LEU A 193 -12.40 -17.76 -3.59
N TYR A 194 -13.22 -18.18 -4.55
CA TYR A 194 -12.97 -19.39 -5.33
C TYR A 194 -11.70 -19.28 -6.18
N PHE A 195 -11.53 -18.17 -6.90
CA PHE A 195 -10.36 -17.89 -7.75
C PHE A 195 -9.06 -17.93 -6.96
N TYR A 196 -8.98 -17.20 -5.84
CA TYR A 196 -7.78 -17.18 -5.00
C TYR A 196 -7.52 -18.53 -4.31
N SER A 197 -8.57 -19.28 -3.96
CA SER A 197 -8.43 -20.65 -3.43
C SER A 197 -7.84 -21.61 -4.46
N ARG A 198 -8.29 -21.52 -5.72
CA ARG A 198 -7.76 -22.33 -6.84
C ARG A 198 -6.33 -21.97 -7.20
N ILE A 199 -5.98 -20.67 -7.20
CA ILE A 199 -4.60 -20.21 -7.45
C ILE A 199 -3.63 -20.74 -6.40
N LYS A 200 -4.06 -20.78 -5.13
CA LYS A 200 -3.24 -21.33 -4.03
C LYS A 200 -3.18 -22.86 -4.02
N GLY A 201 -3.82 -23.53 -4.98
CA GLY A 201 -3.66 -24.97 -5.23
C GLY A 201 -4.68 -25.88 -4.57
N LEU A 202 -5.82 -25.37 -4.09
CA LEU A 202 -6.89 -26.23 -3.57
C LEU A 202 -7.64 -26.96 -4.67
N SER A 203 -8.07 -28.19 -4.36
CA SER A 203 -9.00 -28.94 -5.20
C SER A 203 -10.36 -28.25 -5.27
N ASP A 204 -11.14 -28.52 -6.31
CA ASP A 204 -12.43 -27.87 -6.52
C ASP A 204 -13.39 -28.04 -5.32
N ALA A 205 -13.48 -29.27 -4.80
CA ALA A 205 -14.32 -29.57 -3.63
C ALA A 205 -13.86 -28.82 -2.36
N GLN A 206 -12.54 -28.76 -2.12
CA GLN A 206 -11.99 -28.02 -0.98
C GLN A 206 -12.18 -26.52 -1.12
N ALA A 207 -12.00 -25.98 -2.33
CA ALA A 207 -12.21 -24.57 -2.62
C ALA A 207 -13.67 -24.17 -2.36
N GLN A 208 -14.64 -24.95 -2.83
CA GLN A 208 -16.06 -24.65 -2.57
C GLN A 208 -16.41 -24.69 -1.07
N TYR A 209 -15.86 -25.67 -0.33
CA TYR A 209 -16.04 -25.74 1.12
C TYR A 209 -15.46 -24.51 1.82
N GLU A 210 -14.23 -24.11 1.46
CA GLU A 210 -13.55 -22.98 2.06
C GLU A 210 -14.24 -21.64 1.73
N VAL A 211 -14.72 -21.47 0.49
CA VAL A 211 -15.51 -20.32 0.06
C VAL A 211 -16.77 -20.18 0.94
N ASN A 212 -17.53 -21.26 1.10
CA ASN A 212 -18.75 -21.23 1.92
C ASN A 212 -18.46 -20.96 3.40
N ARG A 213 -17.32 -21.44 3.92
CA ARG A 213 -16.86 -21.12 5.28
C ARG A 213 -16.55 -19.63 5.42
N TYR A 214 -15.73 -19.05 4.53
CA TYR A 214 -15.34 -17.65 4.65
C TYR A 214 -16.48 -16.68 4.37
N ILE A 215 -17.39 -16.98 3.45
CA ILE A 215 -18.58 -16.14 3.22
C ILE A 215 -19.40 -16.00 4.52
N LYS A 216 -19.55 -17.10 5.28
CA LYS A 216 -20.24 -17.09 6.57
C LYS A 216 -19.43 -16.32 7.62
N SER A 217 -18.13 -16.60 7.74
CA SER A 217 -17.26 -15.93 8.72
C SER A 217 -17.09 -14.42 8.47
N LEU A 218 -17.17 -13.97 7.22
CA LEU A 218 -17.11 -12.56 6.84
C LEU A 218 -18.46 -11.84 6.94
N GLU A 219 -19.54 -12.55 7.28
CA GLU A 219 -20.91 -12.01 7.30
C GLU A 219 -21.34 -11.44 5.93
N LEU A 220 -20.90 -12.06 4.83
CA LEU A 220 -21.20 -11.62 3.46
C LEU A 220 -22.20 -12.56 2.76
N VAL A 221 -22.98 -13.32 3.52
CA VAL A 221 -23.93 -14.33 2.99
C VAL A 221 -24.90 -13.69 2.00
N ASP A 222 -25.49 -12.55 2.35
CA ASP A 222 -26.47 -11.83 1.50
C ASP A 222 -25.85 -11.21 0.25
N LYS A 223 -24.50 -11.12 0.20
CA LYS A 223 -23.73 -10.52 -0.89
C LYS A 223 -22.89 -11.53 -1.66
N THR A 224 -23.18 -12.83 -1.50
CA THR A 224 -22.42 -13.93 -2.12
C THR A 224 -22.27 -13.78 -3.64
N ASN A 225 -23.36 -13.49 -4.35
CA ASN A 225 -23.41 -13.38 -5.82
C ASN A 225 -23.41 -11.93 -6.30
N VAL A 226 -22.92 -11.00 -5.47
CA VAL A 226 -22.86 -9.57 -5.78
C VAL A 226 -21.46 -9.21 -6.24
N VAL A 227 -21.35 -8.36 -7.26
CA VAL A 227 -20.07 -7.88 -7.82
C VAL A 227 -19.32 -6.98 -6.84
N ALA A 228 -17.99 -7.09 -6.80
CA ALA A 228 -17.17 -6.39 -5.81
C ALA A 228 -17.27 -4.85 -5.91
N SER A 229 -17.48 -4.30 -7.10
CA SER A 229 -17.68 -2.86 -7.35
C SER A 229 -18.92 -2.28 -6.65
N SER A 230 -19.94 -3.10 -6.40
CA SER A 230 -21.18 -2.69 -5.74
C SER A 230 -21.18 -2.84 -4.21
N LEU A 231 -20.09 -3.38 -3.64
CA LEU A 231 -19.92 -3.52 -2.20
C LEU A 231 -19.52 -2.18 -1.56
N SER A 232 -19.89 -1.97 -0.29
CA SER A 232 -19.37 -0.83 0.48
C SER A 232 -17.86 -1.00 0.71
N GLY A 233 -17.14 0.11 0.95
CA GLY A 233 -15.70 0.06 1.21
C GLY A 233 -15.31 -0.89 2.35
N GLY A 234 -16.11 -0.94 3.43
CA GLY A 234 -15.92 -1.89 4.53
C GLY A 234 -16.16 -3.35 4.13
N MET A 235 -17.16 -3.64 3.29
CA MET A 235 -17.41 -4.98 2.75
C MET A 235 -16.29 -5.44 1.80
N GLN A 236 -15.80 -4.54 0.94
CA GLN A 236 -14.63 -4.80 0.09
C GLN A 236 -13.40 -5.11 0.95
N ARG A 237 -13.23 -4.40 2.06
CA ARG A 237 -12.14 -4.62 3.00
C ARG A 237 -12.23 -5.98 3.67
N LYS A 238 -13.41 -6.36 4.18
CA LYS A 238 -13.69 -7.71 4.69
C LYS A 238 -13.34 -8.78 3.66
N LEU A 239 -13.76 -8.62 2.41
CA LEU A 239 -13.43 -9.55 1.32
C LEU A 239 -11.91 -9.65 1.09
N CYS A 240 -11.19 -8.52 1.08
CA CYS A 240 -9.73 -8.50 0.91
C CYS A 240 -9.00 -9.27 2.03
N VAL A 241 -9.41 -9.09 3.29
CA VAL A 241 -8.88 -9.87 4.42
C VAL A 241 -9.25 -11.35 4.28
N GLY A 242 -10.47 -11.65 3.85
CA GLY A 242 -10.92 -13.00 3.53
C GLY A 242 -10.01 -13.70 2.52
N ILE A 243 -9.68 -13.03 1.42
CA ILE A 243 -8.76 -13.55 0.37
C ILE A 243 -7.37 -13.85 0.94
N ALA A 244 -6.85 -12.99 1.83
CA ALA A 244 -5.57 -13.22 2.50
C ALA A 244 -5.60 -14.47 3.39
N LEU A 245 -6.71 -14.70 4.10
CA LEU A 245 -6.93 -15.85 4.99
C LEU A 245 -7.22 -17.16 4.23
N CYS A 246 -7.80 -17.10 3.04
CA CYS A 246 -8.14 -18.28 2.24
C CYS A 246 -6.93 -19.17 1.89
N ALA A 247 -7.22 -20.43 1.58
CA ALA A 247 -6.33 -21.53 1.25
C ALA A 247 -5.27 -21.86 2.29
N GLY A 248 -5.62 -21.75 3.57
CA GLY A 248 -4.77 -22.20 4.66
C GLY A 248 -3.42 -21.45 4.81
N SER A 249 -3.37 -20.16 4.46
CA SER A 249 -2.18 -19.31 4.65
C SER A 249 -1.65 -19.40 6.10
N LYS A 250 -0.41 -19.88 6.27
CA LYS A 250 0.24 -20.03 7.60
C LYS A 250 0.70 -18.70 8.17
N VAL A 251 1.15 -17.80 7.29
CA VAL A 251 1.52 -16.43 7.62
C VAL A 251 0.54 -15.48 6.98
N VAL A 252 0.01 -14.54 7.74
CA VAL A 252 -0.92 -13.53 7.21
C VAL A 252 -0.44 -12.15 7.61
N LEU A 253 -0.30 -11.29 6.61
CA LEU A 253 0.19 -9.94 6.73
C LEU A 253 -0.92 -8.97 6.36
N CYS A 254 -1.37 -8.14 7.29
CA CYS A 254 -2.42 -7.14 7.07
C CYS A 254 -1.85 -5.74 7.25
N ASP A 255 -1.88 -4.92 6.20
CA ASP A 255 -1.44 -3.53 6.27
C ASP A 255 -2.67 -2.61 6.45
N GLU A 256 -2.87 -2.09 7.67
CA GLU A 256 -4.00 -1.25 8.08
C GLU A 256 -5.39 -1.80 7.65
N PRO A 257 -5.78 -3.02 8.08
CA PRO A 257 -7.01 -3.69 7.62
C PRO A 257 -8.29 -2.98 8.05
N THR A 258 -8.29 -2.18 9.11
CA THR A 258 -9.50 -1.52 9.63
C THR A 258 -9.66 -0.07 9.22
N SER A 259 -8.71 0.47 8.46
CA SER A 259 -8.74 1.86 8.00
C SER A 259 -9.95 2.11 7.10
N GLY A 260 -10.71 3.16 7.38
CA GLY A 260 -11.90 3.54 6.61
C GLY A 260 -13.14 2.66 6.82
N MET A 261 -13.16 1.79 7.83
CA MET A 261 -14.35 0.99 8.19
C MET A 261 -15.15 1.61 9.33
N ASP A 262 -16.46 1.38 9.31
CA ASP A 262 -17.36 1.71 10.42
C ASP A 262 -17.07 0.86 11.68
N PRO A 263 -17.44 1.33 12.88
CA PRO A 263 -17.14 0.62 14.13
C PRO A 263 -17.71 -0.80 14.21
N ALA A 264 -18.89 -1.06 13.63
CA ALA A 264 -19.51 -2.37 13.66
C ALA A 264 -18.75 -3.36 12.75
N ALA A 265 -18.43 -2.95 11.52
CA ALA A 265 -17.61 -3.76 10.62
C ALA A 265 -16.21 -4.01 11.16
N ARG A 266 -15.64 -3.05 11.92
CA ARG A 266 -14.34 -3.21 12.59
C ARG A 266 -14.36 -4.34 13.61
N ARG A 267 -15.36 -4.37 14.50
CA ARG A 267 -15.52 -5.44 15.48
C ARG A 267 -15.69 -6.81 14.84
N ALA A 268 -16.54 -6.92 13.82
CA ALA A 268 -16.71 -8.18 13.08
C ALA A 268 -15.39 -8.67 12.44
N LEU A 269 -14.56 -7.75 11.92
CA LEU A 269 -13.25 -8.10 11.39
C LEU A 269 -12.27 -8.53 12.49
N TRP A 270 -12.32 -7.89 13.66
CA TRP A 270 -11.51 -8.28 14.81
C TRP A 270 -11.85 -9.70 15.27
N ASP A 271 -13.15 -10.01 15.38
CA ASP A 271 -13.62 -11.34 15.75
C ASP A 271 -13.14 -12.42 14.76
N LEU A 272 -13.16 -12.11 13.45
CA LEU A 272 -12.59 -12.98 12.41
C LEU A 272 -11.09 -13.24 12.62
N LEU A 273 -10.31 -12.19 12.85
CA LEU A 273 -8.86 -12.30 13.04
C LEU A 273 -8.52 -13.09 14.31
N ILE A 274 -9.25 -12.84 15.40
CA ILE A 274 -9.10 -13.57 16.66
C ILE A 274 -9.46 -15.05 16.47
N ALA A 275 -10.54 -15.36 15.74
CA ALA A 275 -10.94 -16.74 15.47
C ALA A 275 -9.89 -17.53 14.66
N GLU A 276 -9.26 -16.88 13.67
CA GLU A 276 -8.28 -17.52 12.80
C GLU A 276 -6.84 -17.52 13.36
N LYS A 277 -6.56 -16.80 14.46
CA LYS A 277 -5.19 -16.63 14.98
C LYS A 277 -4.54 -17.92 15.44
N SER A 278 -5.30 -18.85 16.03
CA SER A 278 -4.77 -20.06 16.69
C SER A 278 -3.92 -20.95 15.78
N ARG A 279 -4.18 -20.95 14.46
CA ARG A 279 -3.51 -21.81 13.47
C ARG A 279 -2.47 -21.08 12.62
N ARG A 280 -2.21 -19.79 12.89
CA ARG A 280 -1.47 -18.90 11.97
C ARG A 280 -0.53 -17.99 12.75
N THR A 281 0.46 -17.45 12.06
CA THR A 281 1.25 -16.30 12.53
C THR A 281 0.75 -15.07 11.80
N MET A 282 0.14 -14.13 12.51
CA MET A 282 -0.41 -12.92 11.90
C MET A 282 0.41 -11.70 12.27
N ILE A 283 0.62 -10.82 11.30
CA ILE A 283 1.17 -9.49 11.52
C ILE A 283 0.14 -8.48 11.06
N LEU A 284 -0.15 -7.52 11.91
CA LEU A 284 -1.05 -6.42 11.66
C LEU A 284 -0.27 -5.13 11.75
N SER A 285 -0.30 -4.26 10.74
CA SER A 285 0.10 -2.86 10.93
C SER A 285 -1.12 -2.04 11.29
N THR A 286 -0.98 -1.17 12.28
CA THR A 286 -2.03 -0.22 12.64
C THR A 286 -1.43 1.06 13.22
N HIS A 287 -2.19 2.14 13.14
CA HIS A 287 -1.95 3.37 13.88
C HIS A 287 -3.02 3.60 14.96
N PHE A 288 -3.98 2.69 15.08
CA PHE A 288 -5.04 2.71 16.08
C PHE A 288 -4.61 1.88 17.29
N MET A 289 -4.51 2.52 18.46
CA MET A 289 -4.00 1.90 19.68
C MET A 289 -5.03 0.93 20.29
N ASP A 290 -6.32 1.23 20.19
CA ASP A 290 -7.43 0.33 20.56
C ASP A 290 -7.36 -1.00 19.80
N GLU A 291 -7.07 -0.96 18.50
CA GLU A 291 -6.89 -2.15 17.67
C GLU A 291 -5.68 -2.98 18.12
N ALA A 292 -4.55 -2.32 18.42
CA ALA A 292 -3.36 -2.99 18.91
C ALA A 292 -3.58 -3.62 20.30
N ASP A 293 -4.36 -2.97 21.17
CA ASP A 293 -4.71 -3.49 22.50
C ASP A 293 -5.61 -4.72 22.42
N MET A 294 -6.63 -4.67 21.56
CA MET A 294 -7.63 -5.74 21.44
C MET A 294 -7.11 -6.96 20.67
N LEU A 295 -6.36 -6.74 19.58
CA LEU A 295 -5.89 -7.82 18.71
C LEU A 295 -4.48 -8.30 19.06
N GLY A 296 -3.60 -7.41 19.54
CA GLY A 296 -2.18 -7.68 19.68
C GLY A 296 -1.86 -8.53 20.89
N ASP A 297 -1.59 -9.83 20.67
CA ASP A 297 -0.95 -10.66 21.69
C ASP A 297 0.47 -10.13 22.02
N ARG A 298 1.13 -9.56 21.00
CA ARG A 298 2.40 -8.83 21.14
C ARG A 298 2.38 -7.58 20.28
N ILE A 299 2.79 -6.46 20.85
CA ILE A 299 2.79 -5.15 20.21
C ILE A 299 4.24 -4.70 20.02
N ALA A 300 4.57 -4.31 18.81
CA ALA A 300 5.86 -3.76 18.43
C ALA A 300 5.68 -2.27 18.08
N ILE A 301 6.21 -1.39 18.94
CA ILE A 301 6.12 0.06 18.74
C ILE A 301 7.28 0.53 17.87
N MET A 302 6.96 1.10 16.72
CA MET A 302 7.89 1.71 15.78
C MET A 302 7.75 3.24 15.76
N ALA A 303 8.89 3.93 15.80
CA ALA A 303 9.00 5.37 15.55
C ALA A 303 10.31 5.65 14.80
N ASP A 304 10.27 6.57 13.84
CA ASP A 304 11.43 6.96 13.01
C ASP A 304 12.21 5.79 12.38
N GLY A 305 11.51 4.74 11.94
CA GLY A 305 12.14 3.57 11.34
C GLY A 305 12.88 2.66 12.32
N LYS A 306 12.77 2.91 13.64
CA LYS A 306 13.37 2.13 14.72
C LYS A 306 12.32 1.41 15.55
N LEU A 307 12.71 0.26 16.09
CA LEU A 307 11.94 -0.45 17.11
C LEU A 307 12.22 0.17 18.47
N LYS A 308 11.19 0.66 19.14
CA LYS A 308 11.32 1.33 20.44
C LYS A 308 11.06 0.37 21.60
N ALA A 309 9.96 -0.37 21.51
CA ALA A 309 9.55 -1.34 22.52
C ALA A 309 8.81 -2.51 21.86
N VAL A 310 8.90 -3.69 22.47
CA VAL A 310 8.13 -4.88 22.08
C VAL A 310 7.64 -5.60 23.32
N GLY A 311 6.35 -5.92 23.37
CA GLY A 311 5.78 -6.74 24.44
C GLY A 311 4.27 -6.81 24.35
N SER A 312 3.66 -7.55 25.26
CA SER A 312 2.21 -7.57 25.49
C SER A 312 1.72 -6.18 25.88
N SER A 313 0.44 -5.91 25.64
CA SER A 313 -0.18 -4.64 26.07
C SER A 313 0.01 -4.42 27.58
N PHE A 314 -0.15 -5.48 28.38
CA PHE A 314 0.07 -5.43 29.82
C PHE A 314 1.52 -5.06 30.17
N PHE A 315 2.52 -5.69 29.55
CA PHE A 315 3.93 -5.36 29.78
C PHE A 315 4.25 -3.91 29.41
N LEU A 316 3.75 -3.43 28.26
CA LEU A 316 4.01 -2.07 27.79
C LEU A 316 3.35 -1.02 28.70
N LYS A 317 2.10 -1.24 29.12
CA LYS A 317 1.39 -0.40 30.09
C LYS A 317 2.08 -0.42 31.45
N LYS A 318 2.55 -1.57 31.92
CA LYS A 318 3.28 -1.67 33.19
C LYS A 318 4.63 -0.94 33.14
N LYS A 319 5.38 -1.10 32.05
CA LYS A 319 6.73 -0.56 31.93
C LYS A 319 6.75 0.94 31.65
N TYR A 320 5.87 1.43 30.79
CA TYR A 320 5.85 2.83 30.35
C TYR A 320 4.68 3.63 30.92
N GLY A 321 3.60 2.96 31.32
CA GLY A 321 2.49 3.62 31.97
C GLY A 321 2.94 4.32 33.25
N VAL A 322 2.18 5.34 33.61
CA VAL A 322 2.41 6.15 34.80
C VAL A 322 1.67 5.58 36.03
N GLY A 323 0.96 4.44 35.85
CA GLY A 323 0.21 3.73 36.87
C GLY A 323 -1.29 3.66 36.54
N TYR A 324 -2.13 3.96 37.53
CA TYR A 324 -3.57 4.06 37.41
C TYR A 324 -3.98 5.54 37.46
N ARG A 325 -5.06 5.92 36.78
CA ARG A 325 -5.64 7.25 36.89
C ARG A 325 -6.99 7.17 37.60
N LEU A 326 -7.11 7.88 38.70
CA LEU A 326 -8.38 8.09 39.38
C LEU A 326 -9.04 9.35 38.80
N ILE A 327 -10.25 9.19 38.28
CA ILE A 327 -11.05 10.27 37.72
C ILE A 327 -12.26 10.45 38.65
N CYS A 328 -12.37 11.61 39.27
CA CYS A 328 -13.51 11.99 40.09
C CYS A 328 -14.35 13.03 39.36
N VAL A 329 -15.67 12.84 39.31
CA VAL A 329 -16.62 13.80 38.77
C VAL A 329 -17.05 14.74 39.88
N LYS A 330 -16.65 16.01 39.82
CA LYS A 330 -16.92 17.01 40.84
C LYS A 330 -18.19 17.80 40.57
N SER A 331 -18.93 18.14 41.63
CA SER A 331 -20.01 19.12 41.56
C SER A 331 -19.46 20.56 41.56
N ALA A 332 -20.33 21.55 41.34
CA ALA A 332 -19.96 22.98 41.37
C ALA A 332 -19.42 23.45 42.74
N GLU A 333 -19.78 22.77 43.83
CA GLU A 333 -19.42 23.13 45.21
C GLU A 333 -18.23 22.30 45.76
N CYS A 334 -17.59 21.50 44.91
CA CYS A 334 -16.50 20.61 45.33
C CYS A 334 -15.22 21.35 45.74
N ASN A 335 -14.71 21.01 46.93
CA ASN A 335 -13.42 21.48 47.41
C ASN A 335 -12.30 20.51 47.05
N VAL A 336 -11.57 20.81 45.97
CA VAL A 336 -10.44 20.00 45.45
C VAL A 336 -9.34 19.78 46.50
N ALA A 337 -9.08 20.76 47.38
CA ALA A 337 -8.06 20.63 48.41
C ALA A 337 -8.43 19.58 49.45
N ALA A 338 -9.71 19.54 49.87
CA ALA A 338 -10.22 18.55 50.82
C ALA A 338 -10.17 17.12 50.27
N VAL A 339 -10.47 16.95 48.97
CA VAL A 339 -10.34 15.66 48.26
C VAL A 339 -8.87 15.22 48.25
N THR A 340 -7.96 16.13 47.90
CA THR A 340 -6.53 15.83 47.84
C THR A 340 -5.97 15.50 49.23
N GLU A 341 -6.43 16.16 50.29
CA GLU A 341 -6.04 15.89 51.67
C GLU A 341 -6.50 14.51 52.15
N LEU A 342 -7.73 14.10 51.80
CA LEU A 342 -8.23 12.76 52.10
C LEU A 342 -7.38 11.70 51.40
N LEU A 343 -7.09 11.89 50.10
CA LEU A 343 -6.25 10.97 49.34
C LEU A 343 -4.81 10.89 49.88
N ARG A 344 -4.26 12.00 50.39
CA ARG A 344 -2.92 12.07 51.01
C ARG A 344 -2.77 11.21 52.25
N LYS A 345 -3.86 10.93 52.97
CA LYS A 345 -3.87 10.00 54.12
C LYS A 345 -3.38 8.60 53.73
N HIS A 346 -3.68 8.17 52.50
CA HIS A 346 -3.31 6.86 51.98
C HIS A 346 -2.04 6.89 51.13
N ILE A 347 -1.87 7.94 50.31
CA ILE A 347 -0.79 8.09 49.33
C ILE A 347 -0.11 9.46 49.53
N VAL A 348 1.10 9.45 50.09
CA VAL A 348 1.78 10.69 50.54
C VAL A 348 2.13 11.62 49.38
N ASP A 349 2.51 11.07 48.22
CA ASP A 349 2.98 11.83 47.05
C ASP A 349 1.88 12.13 46.02
N ILE A 350 0.61 12.10 46.44
CA ILE A 350 -0.50 12.35 45.51
C ILE A 350 -0.66 13.85 45.22
N ALA A 351 -0.70 14.17 43.93
CA ALA A 351 -0.95 15.51 43.40
C ALA A 351 -2.05 15.46 42.34
N VAL A 352 -2.73 16.59 42.16
CA VAL A 352 -3.73 16.76 41.09
C VAL A 352 -3.00 16.76 39.75
N GLU A 353 -3.35 15.83 38.86
CA GLU A 353 -2.81 15.76 37.50
C GLU A 353 -3.50 16.80 36.60
N SER A 354 -4.84 16.83 36.64
CA SER A 354 -5.64 17.84 35.95
C SER A 354 -6.96 18.09 36.68
N SER A 355 -7.47 19.31 36.59
CA SER A 355 -8.79 19.70 37.10
C SER A 355 -9.47 20.56 36.04
N ILE A 356 -10.22 19.93 35.14
CA ILE A 356 -10.85 20.59 33.98
C ILE A 356 -12.36 20.39 34.06
N GLY A 357 -13.13 21.49 34.05
CA GLY A 357 -14.59 21.43 34.09
C GLY A 357 -15.11 20.70 35.33
N SER A 358 -15.82 19.59 35.12
CA SER A 358 -16.34 18.69 36.16
C SER A 358 -15.45 17.47 36.42
N GLU A 359 -14.28 17.36 35.81
CA GLU A 359 -13.37 16.21 35.99
C GLU A 359 -12.14 16.61 36.81
N LEU A 360 -11.84 15.79 37.81
CA LEU A 360 -10.66 15.90 38.67
C LEU A 360 -9.87 14.61 38.54
N SER A 361 -8.64 14.68 38.05
CA SER A 361 -7.79 13.52 37.82
C SER A 361 -6.58 13.46 38.75
N TYR A 362 -6.29 12.26 39.23
CA TYR A 362 -5.11 11.94 40.03
C TYR A 362 -4.36 10.78 39.43
N LEU A 363 -3.03 10.87 39.47
CA LEU A 363 -2.16 9.76 39.09
C LEU A 363 -1.80 8.93 40.32
N LEU A 364 -2.02 7.62 40.21
CA LEU A 364 -1.78 6.64 41.25
C LEU A 364 -0.70 5.65 40.81
N HIS A 365 0.42 5.61 41.52
CA HIS A 365 1.49 4.66 41.21
C HIS A 365 1.15 3.22 41.63
N GLU A 366 1.66 2.24 40.89
CA GLU A 366 1.41 0.80 41.12
C GLU A 366 1.91 0.33 42.51
N GLU A 367 2.89 1.02 43.09
CA GLU A 367 3.43 0.74 44.42
C GLU A 367 2.36 0.82 45.53
N TYR A 368 1.30 1.60 45.31
CA TYR A 368 0.22 1.82 46.28
C TYR A 368 -1.02 0.96 46.03
N VAL A 369 -0.99 -0.01 45.11
CA VAL A 369 -2.14 -0.86 44.75
C VAL A 369 -2.77 -1.55 45.97
N THR A 370 -1.96 -1.97 46.95
CA THR A 370 -2.48 -2.59 48.19
C THR A 370 -3.28 -1.64 49.07
N ARG A 371 -3.13 -0.33 48.88
CA ARG A 371 -3.86 0.73 49.62
C ARG A 371 -5.04 1.29 48.82
N PHE A 372 -5.22 0.89 47.56
CA PHE A 372 -6.32 1.41 46.75
C PHE A 372 -7.67 1.04 47.33
N GLN A 373 -7.83 -0.18 47.85
CA GLN A 373 -9.09 -0.60 48.45
C GLN A 373 -9.50 0.33 49.62
N SER A 374 -8.63 0.51 50.61
CA SER A 374 -8.93 1.38 51.77
C SER A 374 -9.09 2.85 51.39
N MET A 375 -8.40 3.30 50.34
CA MET A 375 -8.51 4.66 49.84
C MET A 375 -9.85 4.91 49.14
N LEU A 376 -10.32 3.96 48.33
CA LEU A 376 -11.59 4.08 47.61
C LEU A 376 -12.78 3.91 48.56
N GLU A 377 -12.69 3.02 49.54
CA GLU A 377 -13.69 2.91 50.61
C GLU A 377 -13.80 4.23 51.40
N ASP A 378 -12.67 4.82 51.83
CA ASP A 378 -12.66 6.14 52.49
C ASP A 378 -13.21 7.26 51.58
N LEU A 379 -12.99 7.18 50.26
CA LEU A 379 -13.50 8.15 49.29
C LEU A 379 -15.03 8.01 49.13
N GLU A 380 -15.52 6.78 49.02
CA GLU A 380 -16.94 6.42 48.88
C GLU A 380 -17.76 6.90 50.10
N ASP A 381 -17.24 6.66 51.32
CA ASP A 381 -17.85 7.13 52.57
C ASP A 381 -17.92 8.66 52.69
N ASN A 382 -17.08 9.39 51.94
CA ASN A 382 -16.97 10.85 51.99
C ASN A 382 -17.49 11.57 50.73
N LEU A 383 -18.13 10.86 49.79
CA LEU A 383 -18.61 11.44 48.52
C LEU A 383 -19.49 12.67 48.71
N GLU A 384 -20.52 12.56 49.55
CA GLU A 384 -21.47 13.66 49.80
C GLU A 384 -20.79 14.87 50.45
N ARG A 385 -19.88 14.61 51.41
CA ARG A 385 -19.16 15.67 52.13
C ARG A 385 -18.17 16.41 51.24
N LEU A 386 -17.59 15.71 50.27
CA LEU A 386 -16.62 16.25 49.31
C LEU A 386 -17.28 16.83 48.05
N HIS A 387 -18.60 16.65 47.91
CA HIS A 387 -19.37 17.01 46.72
C HIS A 387 -18.82 16.39 45.42
N ILE A 388 -18.40 15.12 45.49
CA ILE A 388 -18.07 14.29 44.33
C ILE A 388 -19.31 13.51 43.94
N LEU A 389 -19.67 13.53 42.66
CA LEU A 389 -20.84 12.83 42.11
C LEU A 389 -20.53 11.34 41.86
N ASP A 390 -19.36 11.06 41.30
CA ASP A 390 -18.93 9.71 40.93
C ASP A 390 -17.40 9.65 40.85
N PHE A 391 -16.82 8.46 40.91
CA PHE A 391 -15.39 8.25 40.67
C PHE A 391 -15.13 6.95 39.93
N GLY A 392 -14.07 6.93 39.12
CA GLY A 392 -13.65 5.75 38.38
C GLY A 392 -12.14 5.65 38.34
N ILE A 393 -11.63 4.42 38.39
CA ILE A 393 -10.21 4.14 38.13
C ILE A 393 -10.07 3.63 36.71
N SER A 394 -9.21 4.27 35.94
CA SER A 394 -8.78 3.80 34.62
C SER A 394 -7.31 3.40 34.65
N LEU A 395 -6.94 2.42 33.82
CA LEU A 395 -5.53 2.09 33.58
C LEU A 395 -4.99 3.01 32.49
N THR A 396 -3.68 3.29 32.53
CA THR A 396 -3.00 3.99 31.43
C THR A 396 -3.25 3.27 30.12
N THR A 397 -3.63 4.03 29.11
CA THR A 397 -3.97 3.49 27.81
C THR A 397 -2.71 3.31 26.94
N LEU A 398 -2.82 2.57 25.83
CA LEU A 398 -1.67 2.40 24.93
C LEU A 398 -1.29 3.70 24.23
N GLU A 399 -2.22 4.65 24.10
CA GLU A 399 -1.99 5.99 23.58
C GLU A 399 -0.96 6.73 24.44
N GLU A 400 -1.10 6.68 25.78
CA GLU A 400 -0.16 7.34 26.70
C GLU A 400 1.22 6.69 26.67
N VAL A 401 1.25 5.36 26.65
CA VAL A 401 2.49 4.59 26.47
C VAL A 401 3.18 5.01 25.17
N PHE A 402 2.43 5.12 24.08
CA PHE A 402 2.96 5.54 22.78
C PHE A 402 3.51 6.97 22.84
N MET A 403 2.80 7.91 23.47
CA MET A 403 3.25 9.29 23.64
C MET A 403 4.57 9.37 24.42
N LYS A 404 4.70 8.61 25.51
CA LYS A 404 5.90 8.58 26.34
C LYS A 404 7.10 7.94 25.62
N VAL A 405 6.88 6.81 24.95
CA VAL A 405 7.90 6.15 24.12
C VAL A 405 8.31 7.03 22.93
N GLY A 406 7.36 7.81 22.41
CA GLY A 406 7.58 8.82 21.38
C GLY A 406 8.44 9.98 21.86
N SER A 407 8.14 10.56 23.03
CA SER A 407 8.87 11.70 23.59
C SER A 407 10.32 11.40 23.92
N ASP A 408 10.65 10.17 24.33
CA ASP A 408 12.05 9.74 24.57
C ASP A 408 12.89 9.70 23.27
N SER A 409 12.25 9.77 22.09
CA SER A 409 12.91 9.84 20.78
C SER A 409 13.41 11.24 20.44
N THR A 410 12.68 12.25 20.90
CA THR A 410 13.04 13.65 20.80
C THR A 410 13.94 13.99 21.98
N ASN A 411 15.25 14.01 21.75
CA ASN A 411 16.18 14.65 22.67
C ASN A 411 15.61 16.02 23.11
N MET A 412 15.88 16.34 24.37
CA MET A 412 15.31 17.35 25.26
C MET A 412 15.43 18.83 24.80
N SER A 413 15.27 19.11 23.51
CA SER A 413 15.26 20.43 22.90
C SER A 413 13.96 20.78 22.15
N ASP A 414 13.18 19.79 21.70
CA ASP A 414 11.93 20.04 20.94
C ASP A 414 10.65 19.75 21.74
N ALA A 415 10.77 19.10 22.91
CA ALA A 415 9.62 18.84 23.79
C ALA A 415 9.03 20.14 24.39
N ILE A 416 9.82 21.22 24.47
CA ILE A 416 9.36 22.55 24.92
C ILE A 416 8.47 23.22 23.85
N SER A 417 8.51 22.78 22.59
CA SER A 417 7.63 23.28 21.52
C SER A 417 6.33 22.49 21.36
N MET A 418 6.19 21.33 22.03
CA MET A 418 4.98 20.50 21.94
C MET A 418 4.18 20.45 23.25
N SER A 419 4.81 20.67 24.41
CA SER A 419 4.11 20.90 25.68
C SER A 419 3.53 22.31 25.81
N SER A 420 4.00 23.27 25.02
CA SER A 420 3.40 24.62 24.89
C SER A 420 2.19 24.67 23.96
N ILE A 421 1.81 23.54 23.34
CA ILE A 421 0.60 23.43 22.49
C ILE A 421 -0.54 22.71 23.22
N ALA A 422 -0.25 21.90 24.26
CA ALA A 422 -1.27 21.15 25.00
C ALA A 422 -1.71 21.79 26.33
N THR A 423 -1.13 22.93 26.71
CA THR A 423 -1.48 23.66 27.96
C THR A 423 -2.11 25.03 27.71
N THR A 424 -2.54 25.30 26.48
CA THR A 424 -3.30 26.52 26.12
C THR A 424 -4.71 26.14 25.71
N SER A 425 -5.41 25.40 26.57
CA SER A 425 -6.82 25.10 26.43
C SER A 425 -7.60 25.61 27.64
N THR A 426 -7.50 26.92 27.89
CA THR A 426 -8.59 27.77 28.37
C THR A 426 -8.14 29.22 28.25
N ASP A 427 -9.06 30.06 27.77
CA ASP A 427 -8.98 31.51 27.69
C ASP A 427 -8.24 32.09 26.46
N LEU A 428 -8.53 31.50 25.31
CA LEU A 428 -8.81 32.34 24.14
C LEU A 428 -10.32 32.31 23.94
N GLU A 429 -11.02 33.15 24.71
CA GLU A 429 -12.11 33.90 24.09
C GLU A 429 -11.54 34.47 22.80
N THR A 430 -11.86 33.82 21.69
CA THR A 430 -11.61 34.33 20.36
C THR A 430 -12.46 35.58 20.19
N ASN A 431 -11.95 36.70 20.70
CA ASN A 431 -12.07 38.00 20.06
C ASN A 431 -11.20 38.07 18.79
N SER A 432 -10.99 36.94 18.10
CA SER A 432 -10.98 37.01 16.65
C SER A 432 -12.44 37.17 16.27
N SER A 433 -12.87 38.42 16.10
CA SER A 433 -13.92 38.69 15.14
C SER A 433 -13.53 37.91 13.90
N VAL A 434 -14.19 36.77 13.68
CA VAL A 434 -14.33 36.20 12.35
C VAL A 434 -15.00 37.37 11.63
N GLY A 435 -14.19 38.18 10.96
CA GLY A 435 -14.71 39.34 10.26
C GLY A 435 -15.81 38.77 9.39
N ASP A 436 -17.03 39.28 9.56
CA ASP A 436 -18.13 39.00 8.66
C ASP A 436 -17.61 39.38 7.27
N TYR A 437 -17.09 38.39 6.55
CA TYR A 437 -16.68 38.57 5.18
C TYR A 437 -18.01 38.71 4.45
N GLU A 438 -18.38 39.93 4.10
CA GLU A 438 -19.47 40.17 3.17
C GLU A 438 -19.15 39.37 1.90
N LEU A 439 -19.87 38.26 1.73
CA LEU A 439 -19.77 37.42 0.56
C LEU A 439 -20.12 38.30 -0.63
N MET A 440 -19.16 38.51 -1.54
CA MET A 440 -19.43 39.27 -2.75
C MET A 440 -20.54 38.56 -3.53
N GLU A 441 -21.63 39.26 -3.82
CA GLU A 441 -22.74 38.74 -4.61
C GLU A 441 -22.75 39.34 -6.04
N GLY A 442 -23.34 38.61 -6.99
CA GLY A 442 -23.55 39.09 -8.36
C GLY A 442 -22.30 39.05 -9.27
N LEU A 443 -22.16 40.05 -10.14
CA LEU A 443 -21.16 40.09 -11.23
C LEU A 443 -19.71 40.16 -10.74
N ARG A 444 -19.46 40.76 -9.57
CA ARG A 444 -18.12 40.82 -8.97
C ARG A 444 -17.66 39.44 -8.52
N LEU A 445 -18.56 38.62 -7.98
CA LEU A 445 -18.28 37.23 -7.65
C LEU A 445 -17.94 36.43 -8.89
N PHE A 446 -18.71 36.60 -9.97
CA PHE A 446 -18.45 35.93 -11.24
C PHE A 446 -17.06 36.26 -11.81
N LEU A 447 -16.67 37.54 -11.79
CA LEU A 447 -15.33 37.96 -12.22
C LEU A 447 -14.21 37.40 -11.32
N CYS A 448 -14.42 37.40 -10.00
CA CYS A 448 -13.48 36.79 -9.06
C CYS A 448 -13.34 35.28 -9.29
N GLN A 449 -14.45 34.57 -9.51
CA GLN A 449 -14.46 33.13 -9.83
C GLN A 449 -13.77 32.86 -11.16
N LEU A 450 -14.03 33.66 -12.21
CA LEU A 450 -13.39 33.52 -13.50
C LEU A 450 -11.87 33.75 -13.40
N LYS A 451 -11.46 34.78 -12.64
CA LYS A 451 -10.04 35.03 -12.34
C LYS A 451 -9.42 33.87 -11.57
N ALA A 452 -10.11 33.32 -10.57
CA ALA A 452 -9.62 32.17 -9.80
C ALA A 452 -9.49 30.90 -10.64
N LEU A 453 -10.46 30.62 -11.51
CA LEU A 453 -10.42 29.49 -12.44
C LEU A 453 -9.30 29.65 -13.47
N PHE A 454 -9.09 30.86 -13.99
CA PHE A 454 -7.98 31.16 -14.88
C PHE A 454 -6.63 30.98 -14.18
N LEU A 455 -6.49 31.51 -12.97
CA LEU A 455 -5.27 31.38 -12.16
C LEU A 455 -4.99 29.89 -11.83
N LYS A 456 -6.02 29.11 -11.48
CA LYS A 456 -5.92 27.66 -11.30
C LYS A 456 -5.41 26.99 -12.58
N LYS A 457 -5.95 27.36 -13.75
CA LYS A 457 -5.53 26.83 -15.04
C LYS A 457 -4.05 27.16 -15.31
N VAL A 458 -3.63 28.40 -15.05
CA VAL A 458 -2.23 28.83 -15.20
C VAL A 458 -1.30 28.02 -14.30
N TYR A 459 -1.63 27.84 -13.02
CA TYR A 459 -0.82 27.02 -12.11
C TYR A 459 -0.72 25.56 -12.55
N GLN A 460 -1.81 24.98 -13.05
CA GLN A 460 -1.80 23.61 -13.57
C GLN A 460 -0.96 23.49 -14.84
N THR A 461 -1.07 24.44 -15.77
CA THR A 461 -0.27 24.48 -17.00
C THR A 461 1.22 24.64 -16.70
N TYR A 462 1.59 25.50 -15.76
CA TYR A 462 2.99 25.72 -15.38
C TYR A 462 3.61 24.49 -14.71
N ARG A 463 2.86 23.81 -13.83
CA ARG A 463 3.32 22.57 -13.20
C ARG A 463 3.45 21.42 -14.20
N ASN A 464 2.57 21.35 -15.20
CA ASN A 464 2.56 20.33 -16.26
C ASN A 464 3.11 20.85 -17.59
N TRP A 465 4.23 21.61 -17.57
CA TRP A 465 4.78 22.25 -18.77
C TRP A 465 5.14 21.26 -19.89
N PHE A 466 5.55 20.02 -19.54
CA PHE A 466 5.88 18.98 -20.52
C PHE A 466 4.66 18.58 -21.36
N LEU A 467 3.51 18.36 -20.70
CA LEU A 467 2.27 17.97 -21.39
C LEU A 467 1.80 19.10 -22.33
N PHE A 468 1.97 20.35 -21.90
CA PHE A 468 1.69 21.54 -22.70
C PHE A 468 2.61 21.64 -23.94
N LEU A 469 3.91 21.39 -23.76
CA LEU A 469 4.87 21.38 -24.88
C LEU A 469 4.51 20.29 -25.90
N VAL A 470 4.18 19.08 -25.45
CA VAL A 470 3.75 17.99 -26.34
C VAL A 470 2.46 18.36 -27.08
N GLN A 471 1.48 18.94 -26.39
CA GLN A 471 0.21 19.35 -26.99
C GLN A 471 0.36 20.44 -28.06
N ILE A 472 1.34 21.33 -27.93
CA ILE A 472 1.67 22.33 -28.96
C ILE A 472 2.57 21.75 -30.05
N GLY A 473 3.53 20.91 -29.66
CA GLY A 473 4.53 20.34 -30.56
C GLY A 473 3.93 19.38 -31.59
N ILE A 474 2.94 18.56 -31.19
CA ILE A 474 2.31 17.58 -32.09
C ILE A 474 1.63 18.28 -33.30
N PRO A 475 0.72 19.26 -33.12
CA PRO A 475 0.14 19.99 -34.25
C PRO A 475 1.17 20.67 -35.13
N ILE A 476 2.21 21.29 -34.55
CA ILE A 476 3.29 21.93 -35.31
C ILE A 476 4.05 20.90 -36.15
N LEU A 477 4.34 19.73 -35.59
CA LEU A 477 4.99 18.63 -36.29
C LEU A 477 4.10 18.08 -37.42
N PHE A 478 2.80 17.92 -37.18
CA PHE A 478 1.87 17.50 -38.24
C PHE A 478 1.82 18.52 -39.38
N VAL A 479 1.74 19.81 -39.06
CA VAL A 479 1.73 20.88 -40.07
C VAL A 479 3.06 20.90 -40.83
N SER A 480 4.20 20.77 -40.15
CA SER A 480 5.51 20.78 -40.79
C SER A 480 5.73 19.57 -41.70
N VAL A 481 5.32 18.38 -41.27
CA VAL A 481 5.32 17.16 -42.08
C VAL A 481 4.38 17.32 -43.28
N THR A 482 3.19 17.88 -43.10
CA THR A 482 2.24 18.12 -44.21
C THR A 482 2.83 19.08 -45.25
N ILE A 483 3.45 20.17 -44.81
CA ILE A 483 4.14 21.12 -45.71
C ILE A 483 5.32 20.45 -46.39
N ALA A 484 6.10 19.63 -45.68
CA ALA A 484 7.21 18.88 -46.25
C ALA A 484 6.75 17.88 -47.31
N VAL A 485 5.66 17.16 -47.06
CA VAL A 485 5.04 16.24 -48.03
C VAL A 485 4.55 17.01 -49.25
N VAL A 486 3.80 18.11 -49.08
CA VAL A 486 3.32 18.95 -50.20
C VAL A 486 4.48 19.53 -51.00
N ARG A 487 5.58 19.95 -50.35
CA ARG A 487 6.80 20.42 -51.02
C ARG A 487 7.61 19.30 -51.66
N ALA A 488 7.56 18.07 -51.16
CA ALA A 488 8.21 16.93 -51.79
C ALA A 488 7.38 16.41 -52.98
N TRP A 489 6.06 16.61 -52.94
CA TRP A 489 5.10 16.33 -54.01
C TRP A 489 5.14 17.41 -55.11
N ILE A 490 6.35 17.86 -55.48
CA ILE A 490 6.62 18.64 -56.69
C ILE A 490 6.52 17.70 -57.91
N GLY A 491 5.32 17.15 -58.13
CA GLY A 491 4.93 16.41 -59.32
C GLY A 491 4.10 17.24 -60.30
N SER A 492 3.82 18.52 -60.00
CA SER A 492 3.07 19.43 -60.89
C SER A 492 3.71 20.81 -61.02
N ARG A 493 5.05 20.90 -60.98
CA ARG A 493 5.71 22.02 -61.67
C ARG A 493 5.74 21.66 -63.14
N ASP A 494 5.13 22.53 -63.95
CA ASP A 494 5.02 22.47 -65.42
C ASP A 494 6.08 21.57 -66.04
N MET A 495 5.67 20.38 -66.52
CA MET A 495 6.55 19.60 -67.36
C MET A 495 6.87 20.45 -68.58
N PRO A 496 8.15 20.75 -68.88
CA PRO A 496 8.48 21.48 -70.09
C PRO A 496 7.91 20.71 -71.27
N SER A 497 7.29 21.42 -72.22
CA SER A 497 6.66 20.80 -73.38
C SER A 497 7.65 19.86 -74.08
N ARG A 498 7.39 18.56 -73.98
CA ARG A 498 8.23 17.52 -74.56
C ARG A 498 7.83 17.38 -76.03
N LEU A 499 8.72 17.75 -76.94
CA LEU A 499 8.57 17.39 -78.36
C LEU A 499 8.44 15.87 -78.46
N LEU A 500 7.33 15.39 -79.05
CA LEU A 500 7.09 13.97 -79.32
C LEU A 500 8.21 13.44 -80.23
N SER A 501 9.19 12.77 -79.64
CA SER A 501 10.16 11.97 -80.37
C SER A 501 9.99 10.50 -79.98
N MET A 502 9.83 9.66 -81.01
CA MET A 502 9.66 8.20 -80.89
C MET A 502 10.87 7.50 -80.25
N ALA A 503 11.98 8.21 -80.02
CA ALA A 503 13.21 7.65 -79.47
C ALA A 503 13.20 7.52 -77.93
N SER A 504 12.21 8.10 -77.23
CA SER A 504 12.20 8.19 -75.76
C SER A 504 11.29 7.19 -75.04
N HIS A 505 10.72 6.22 -75.77
CA HIS A 505 9.91 5.15 -75.20
C HIS A 505 10.72 3.85 -75.10
N ASN A 506 10.44 3.04 -74.06
CA ASN A 506 11.00 1.68 -73.95
C ASN A 506 10.74 0.92 -75.26
N PRO A 507 11.67 0.07 -75.72
CA PRO A 507 11.56 -0.60 -77.02
C PRO A 507 10.29 -1.45 -77.06
N SER A 508 9.25 -0.94 -77.72
CA SER A 508 8.04 -1.70 -78.01
C SER A 508 8.26 -2.43 -79.32
N VAL A 509 8.22 -3.75 -79.30
CA VAL A 509 8.22 -4.57 -80.52
C VAL A 509 6.83 -4.45 -81.15
N THR A 510 6.71 -3.58 -82.16
CA THR A 510 5.48 -3.44 -82.94
C THR A 510 5.55 -4.38 -84.14
N LEU A 511 4.67 -5.38 -84.18
CA LEU A 511 4.55 -6.28 -85.33
C LEU A 511 3.78 -5.56 -86.45
N VAL A 512 4.43 -5.36 -87.60
CA VAL A 512 3.80 -4.79 -88.80
C VAL A 512 3.42 -5.95 -89.73
N GLN A 513 2.13 -6.12 -89.96
CA GLN A 513 1.60 -7.04 -90.97
C GLN A 513 1.47 -6.27 -92.30
N VAL A 514 2.24 -6.67 -93.31
CA VAL A 514 2.17 -6.08 -94.65
C VAL A 514 1.17 -6.88 -95.48
N ASP A 515 0.01 -6.29 -95.78
CA ASP A 515 -0.96 -6.86 -96.73
C ASP A 515 -0.51 -6.58 -98.18
N PRO A 516 -0.35 -7.61 -99.03
CA PRO A 516 0.21 -7.46 -100.38
C PRO A 516 -0.75 -6.83 -101.42
N SER A 517 -1.91 -6.29 -101.03
CA SER A 517 -2.92 -5.74 -101.94
C SER A 517 -2.92 -4.21 -102.09
N ALA A 518 -1.99 -3.48 -101.46
CA ALA A 518 -1.96 -2.02 -101.46
C ALA A 518 -0.84 -1.37 -102.32
N GLU A 519 -0.19 -2.12 -103.21
CA GLU A 519 0.94 -1.63 -104.03
C GLU A 519 0.56 -1.10 -105.42
N ARG A 520 -0.71 -0.77 -105.67
CA ARG A 520 -1.17 -0.32 -107.01
C ARG A 520 -1.72 1.10 -107.13
N GLU A 521 -1.75 1.92 -106.09
CA GLU A 521 -2.15 3.33 -106.21
C GLU A 521 -1.21 4.26 -105.44
N SER A 522 -0.05 4.58 -106.04
CA SER A 522 0.58 5.93 -106.11
C SER A 522 2.08 5.81 -106.42
N LEU A 523 2.41 5.96 -107.70
CA LEU A 523 3.65 6.58 -108.17
C LEU A 523 3.36 8.07 -108.42
#